data_AF-A0A0M0BWZ2-F1
#
_entry.id   AF-A0A0M0BWZ2-F1
#
_cell.length_a   1.000
_cell.length_b   1.000
_cell.length_c   1.000
_cell.angle_alpha   90.00
_cell.angle_beta   90.00
_cell.angle_gamma   90.00
#
_symmetry.space_group_name_H-M   'P 1'
#
loop_
_entity.id
_entity.type
_entity.pdbx_description
1 polymer ?
#
loop_
_entity_poly.entity_id
_entity_poly.type
_entity_poly.pdbx_seq_one_letter_code
_entity_poly.pdbx_strand_id
1 'polypeptide(L)'
;MFAVGHVSLGYLVGKVSAKLLKVQINIPLILVLSIIPDIDIILEFFFGFPVHRGPVHSLILAILVFVPFFILFRKTALPYFFSFASHSVLADFFIGGGIQLFWPFSKAEFGATQIGFPLIKIDDPINVVLEIVLFVLALIMMFKSKDLMKFFNGALSNLLLIIPVLTVFLPTFTSYPLVVPTLLIIPHLFFLIVFILSVLITLKKILF
;
A
#
# COMPACT_ATOMS: atom_id res chain seq x y z
N MET A 1 8.78 -0.47 3.11
CA MET A 1 8.50 -1.89 3.43
C MET A 1 8.37 -2.67 2.12
N PHE A 2 8.19 -4.00 2.10
CA PHE A 2 7.75 -4.69 0.88
C PHE A 2 6.24 -4.48 0.64
N ALA A 3 5.77 -4.88 -0.54
CA ALA A 3 4.38 -4.71 -0.97
C ALA A 3 3.38 -5.31 0.03
N VAL A 4 3.69 -6.48 0.61
CA VAL A 4 2.83 -7.14 1.63
C VAL A 4 2.63 -6.24 2.85
N GLY A 5 3.70 -5.67 3.38
CA GLY A 5 3.66 -4.73 4.48
C GLY A 5 2.77 -3.52 4.20
N HIS A 6 2.98 -2.86 3.06
CA HIS A 6 2.20 -1.69 2.65
C HIS A 6 0.72 -1.99 2.41
N VAL A 7 0.40 -3.10 1.75
CA VAL A 7 -1.00 -3.56 1.53
C VAL A 7 -1.67 -3.87 2.88
N SER A 8 -0.97 -4.58 3.76
CA SER A 8 -1.52 -4.99 5.06
C SER A 8 -1.74 -3.79 5.98
N LEU A 9 -0.77 -2.89 6.07
CA LEU A 9 -0.87 -1.67 6.87
C LEU A 9 -1.97 -0.75 6.34
N GLY A 10 -2.00 -0.51 5.03
CA GLY A 10 -3.04 0.29 4.38
C GLY A 10 -4.43 -0.27 4.60
N TYR A 11 -4.60 -1.58 4.48
CA TYR A 11 -5.86 -2.26 4.82
C TYR A 11 -6.27 -1.99 6.26
N LEU A 12 -5.37 -2.21 7.23
CA LEU A 12 -5.66 -2.02 8.65
C LEU A 12 -6.04 -0.57 8.97
N VAL A 13 -5.23 0.39 8.52
CA VAL A 13 -5.45 1.82 8.75
C VAL A 13 -6.75 2.29 8.08
N GLY A 14 -6.96 1.94 6.82
CA GLY A 14 -8.17 2.26 6.07
C GLY A 14 -9.42 1.62 6.69
N LYS A 15 -9.35 0.36 7.10
CA LYS A 15 -10.49 -0.35 7.69
C LYS A 15 -10.85 0.18 9.08
N VAL A 16 -9.85 0.40 9.94
CA VAL A 16 -10.06 0.93 11.29
C VAL A 16 -10.64 2.34 11.23
N SER A 17 -10.07 3.21 10.41
CA SER A 17 -10.59 4.57 10.23
C SER A 17 -12.00 4.58 9.64
N ALA A 18 -12.31 3.74 8.66
CA ALA A 18 -13.66 3.60 8.12
C ALA A 18 -14.68 3.17 9.19
N LYS A 19 -14.28 2.23 10.07
CA LYS A 19 -15.11 1.77 11.19
C LYS A 19 -15.36 2.90 12.20
N LEU A 20 -14.32 3.65 12.58
CA LEU A 20 -14.42 4.78 13.52
C LEU A 20 -15.32 5.91 12.96
N LEU A 21 -15.17 6.22 11.67
CA LEU A 21 -15.92 7.27 10.99
C LEU A 21 -17.34 6.83 10.55
N LYS A 22 -17.66 5.54 10.72
CA LYS A 22 -18.91 4.90 10.32
C LYS A 22 -19.21 5.11 8.83
N VAL A 23 -18.22 4.86 7.99
CA VAL A 23 -18.34 4.97 6.52
C VAL A 23 -18.05 3.63 5.85
N GLN A 24 -18.62 3.43 4.67
CA GLN A 24 -18.29 2.28 3.82
C GLN A 24 -17.08 2.61 2.95
N ILE A 25 -16.28 1.60 2.66
CA ILE A 25 -15.07 1.73 1.85
C ILE A 25 -15.01 0.67 0.77
N ASN A 26 -14.40 1.05 -0.35
CA ASN A 26 -14.00 0.16 -1.42
C ASN A 26 -12.64 -0.45 -1.06
N ILE A 27 -12.61 -1.77 -0.86
CA ILE A 27 -11.42 -2.48 -0.37
C ILE A 27 -10.31 -2.49 -1.42
N PRO A 28 -10.54 -2.93 -2.68
CA PRO A 28 -9.55 -2.79 -3.74
C PRO A 28 -8.90 -1.40 -3.82
N LEU A 29 -9.71 -0.35 -3.70
CA LEU A 29 -9.19 1.02 -3.80
C LEU A 29 -8.26 1.39 -2.63
N ILE A 30 -8.59 1.04 -1.38
CA ILE A 30 -7.66 1.33 -0.28
C ILE A 30 -6.35 0.54 -0.38
N LEU A 31 -6.38 -0.70 -0.91
CA LEU A 31 -5.18 -1.50 -1.10
C LEU A 31 -4.28 -0.91 -2.19
N VAL A 32 -4.87 -0.42 -3.28
CA VAL A 32 -4.14 0.26 -4.35
C VAL A 32 -3.52 1.55 -3.83
N LEU A 33 -4.30 2.36 -3.10
CA LEU A 33 -3.80 3.63 -2.57
C LEU A 33 -2.64 3.46 -1.60
N SER A 34 -2.55 2.34 -0.87
CA SER A 34 -1.45 2.12 0.08
C SER A 34 -0.14 1.68 -0.57
N ILE A 35 -0.13 1.37 -1.87
CA ILE A 35 1.07 0.98 -2.62
C ILE A 35 1.38 1.90 -3.80
N ILE A 36 0.40 2.71 -4.23
CA ILE A 36 0.58 3.58 -5.40
C ILE A 36 1.75 4.57 -5.28
N PRO A 37 2.21 5.02 -4.09
CA PRO A 37 3.41 5.86 -4.01
C PRO A 37 4.63 5.22 -4.68
N ASP A 38 4.83 3.90 -4.55
CA ASP A 38 5.96 3.17 -5.17
C ASP A 38 5.85 3.03 -6.70
N ILE A 39 4.86 3.63 -7.34
CA ILE A 39 4.82 3.71 -8.80
C ILE A 39 6.03 4.48 -9.35
N ASP A 40 6.63 5.36 -8.54
CA ASP A 40 7.86 6.06 -8.90
C ASP A 40 9.04 5.13 -9.17
N ILE A 41 9.10 3.93 -8.58
CA ILE A 41 10.11 2.91 -8.89
C ILE A 41 10.02 2.47 -10.35
N ILE A 42 8.78 2.30 -10.85
CA ILE A 42 8.55 1.95 -12.26
C ILE A 42 8.91 3.15 -13.15
N LEU A 43 8.56 4.36 -12.74
CA LEU A 43 8.90 5.57 -13.49
C LEU A 43 10.41 5.80 -13.54
N GLU A 44 11.13 5.57 -12.45
CA GLU A 44 12.58 5.65 -12.37
C GLU A 44 13.23 4.65 -13.33
N PHE A 45 12.73 3.42 -13.38
CA PHE A 45 13.27 2.40 -14.27
C PHE A 45 13.04 2.67 -15.77
N PHE A 46 11.84 3.14 -16.15
CA PHE A 46 11.54 3.39 -17.56
C PHE A 46 12.01 4.76 -18.06
N PHE A 47 12.06 5.77 -17.19
CA PHE A 47 12.32 7.16 -17.59
C PHE A 47 13.54 7.79 -16.94
N GLY A 48 14.21 7.11 -16.00
CA GLY A 48 15.45 7.58 -15.38
C GLY A 48 15.29 8.79 -14.47
N PHE A 49 14.10 9.00 -13.88
CA PHE A 49 13.86 10.06 -12.91
C PHE A 49 14.22 9.58 -11.49
N PRO A 50 15.35 10.01 -10.87
CA PRO A 50 15.77 9.55 -9.55
C PRO A 50 14.98 10.29 -8.47
N VAL A 51 13.73 9.89 -8.30
CA VAL A 51 12.75 10.61 -7.49
C VAL A 51 12.03 9.67 -6.52
N HIS A 52 12.49 8.41 -6.39
CA HIS A 52 11.91 7.50 -5.41
C HIS A 52 11.91 8.14 -4.02
N ARG A 53 10.78 8.05 -3.31
CA ARG A 53 10.56 8.70 -1.99
C ARG A 53 10.49 10.23 -2.02
N GLY A 54 10.23 10.78 -3.20
CA GLY A 54 10.07 12.21 -3.48
C GLY A 54 8.60 12.66 -3.48
N PRO A 55 8.08 13.29 -4.56
CA PRO A 55 6.74 13.87 -4.63
C PRO A 55 5.61 12.89 -4.31
N VAL A 56 5.69 11.65 -4.79
CA VAL A 56 4.61 10.66 -4.60
C VAL A 56 4.52 10.15 -3.16
N HIS A 57 5.59 10.29 -2.36
CA HIS A 57 5.61 10.00 -0.91
C HIS A 57 5.40 11.27 -0.06
N SER A 58 5.20 12.44 -0.68
CA SER A 58 4.98 13.69 0.03
C SER A 58 3.60 13.76 0.66
N LEU A 59 3.54 14.03 1.96
CA LEU A 59 2.29 14.26 2.68
C LEU A 59 1.62 15.56 2.22
N ILE A 60 2.39 16.59 1.89
CA ILE A 60 1.85 17.85 1.38
C ILE A 60 1.15 17.63 0.04
N LEU A 61 1.82 16.93 -0.89
CA LEU A 61 1.21 16.65 -2.19
C LEU A 61 -0.01 15.75 -2.04
N ALA A 62 0.07 14.74 -1.16
CA ALA A 62 -1.06 13.88 -0.83
C ALA A 62 -2.27 14.70 -0.36
N ILE A 63 -2.08 15.61 0.60
CA ILE A 63 -3.16 16.47 1.11
C ILE A 63 -3.75 17.30 -0.03
N LEU A 64 -2.93 17.94 -0.85
CA LEU A 64 -3.38 18.77 -1.98
C LEU A 64 -4.21 17.96 -2.99
N VAL A 65 -3.74 16.77 -3.37
CA VAL A 65 -4.48 15.85 -4.26
C VAL A 65 -5.80 15.41 -3.62
N PHE A 66 -5.82 15.20 -2.31
CA PHE A 66 -7.03 14.80 -1.58
C PHE A 66 -8.00 15.95 -1.26
N VAL A 67 -7.62 17.22 -1.39
CA VAL A 67 -8.51 18.38 -1.17
C VAL A 67 -9.86 18.26 -1.91
N PRO A 68 -9.91 18.02 -3.24
CA PRO A 68 -11.19 17.86 -3.92
C PRO A 68 -12.01 16.70 -3.36
N PHE A 69 -11.36 15.59 -2.97
CA PHE A 69 -12.05 14.45 -2.38
C PHE A 69 -12.58 14.75 -0.98
N PHE A 70 -11.88 15.53 -0.17
CA PHE A 70 -12.37 15.99 1.13
C PHE A 70 -13.57 16.94 0.98
N ILE A 71 -13.56 17.81 -0.03
CA ILE A 71 -14.69 18.71 -0.30
C ILE A 71 -15.92 17.91 -0.74
N LEU A 72 -15.75 16.99 -1.69
CA LEU A 72 -16.86 16.25 -2.31
C LEU A 72 -17.39 15.10 -1.44
N PHE A 73 -16.49 14.29 -0.88
CA PHE A 73 -16.84 13.06 -0.15
C PHE A 73 -16.71 13.20 1.37
N ARG A 74 -16.20 14.34 1.86
CA ARG A 74 -16.10 14.66 3.29
C ARG A 74 -15.40 13.54 4.06
N LYS A 75 -15.98 13.09 5.18
CA LYS A 75 -15.44 12.02 6.02
C LYS A 75 -15.28 10.67 5.30
N THR A 76 -15.97 10.44 4.18
CA THR A 76 -15.84 9.20 3.39
C THR A 76 -14.50 9.13 2.67
N ALA A 77 -13.84 10.27 2.38
CA ALA A 77 -12.51 10.30 1.77
C ALA A 77 -11.38 9.97 2.78
N LEU A 78 -11.61 10.19 4.08
CA LEU A 78 -10.56 10.05 5.10
C LEU A 78 -9.94 8.65 5.17
N PRO A 79 -10.69 7.52 5.13
CA PRO A 79 -10.07 6.20 5.11
C PRO A 79 -9.15 5.94 3.92
N TYR A 80 -9.50 6.50 2.75
CA TYR A 80 -8.68 6.39 1.55
C TYR A 80 -7.40 7.21 1.68
N PHE A 81 -7.51 8.43 2.21
CA PHE A 81 -6.35 9.26 2.52
C PHE A 81 -5.44 8.60 3.55
N PHE A 82 -5.99 8.05 4.62
CA PHE A 82 -5.18 7.38 5.64
C PHE A 82 -4.52 6.10 5.11
N SER A 83 -5.19 5.35 4.23
CA SER A 83 -4.57 4.22 3.55
C SER A 83 -3.38 4.67 2.69
N PHE A 84 -3.56 5.73 1.90
CA PHE A 84 -2.49 6.33 1.10
C PHE A 84 -1.33 6.82 1.97
N ALA A 85 -1.62 7.67 2.95
CA ALA A 85 -0.62 8.30 3.82
C ALA A 85 0.10 7.28 4.71
N SER A 86 -0.51 6.12 5.01
CA SER A 86 0.16 5.06 5.78
C SER A 86 1.44 4.57 5.11
N HIS A 87 1.51 4.62 3.78
CA HIS A 87 2.69 4.24 3.02
C HIS A 87 3.91 5.06 3.44
N SER A 88 3.79 6.39 3.40
CA SER A 88 4.92 7.27 3.68
C SER A 88 5.05 7.55 5.18
N VAL A 89 3.96 7.91 5.85
CA VAL A 89 4.00 8.42 7.24
C VAL A 89 4.22 7.32 8.27
N LEU A 90 3.83 6.08 7.99
CA LEU A 90 3.95 4.97 8.94
C LEU A 90 4.90 3.87 8.46
N ALA A 91 4.88 3.49 7.19
CA ALA A 91 5.78 2.46 6.70
C ALA A 91 7.18 3.04 6.42
N ASP A 92 7.31 3.87 5.40
CA ASP A 92 8.64 4.33 4.96
C ASP A 92 9.32 5.31 5.90
N PHE A 93 8.55 6.05 6.71
CA PHE A 93 9.12 6.86 7.78
C PHE A 93 9.95 6.01 8.75
N PHE A 94 9.53 4.78 9.05
CA PHE A 94 10.26 3.89 9.96
C PHE A 94 11.21 2.93 9.25
N ILE A 95 10.99 2.63 7.97
CA ILE A 95 11.69 1.57 7.22
C ILE A 95 12.33 2.09 5.93
N GLY A 96 13.59 1.74 5.69
CA GLY A 96 14.27 1.95 4.41
C GLY A 96 14.89 3.33 4.20
N GLY A 97 14.86 4.21 5.21
CA GLY A 97 15.60 5.48 5.20
C GLY A 97 14.70 6.72 5.19
N GLY A 98 15.20 7.80 4.60
CA GLY A 98 14.52 9.09 4.57
C GLY A 98 13.49 9.24 3.44
N ILE A 99 12.48 10.07 3.65
CA ILE A 99 11.41 10.42 2.70
C ILE A 99 11.21 11.94 2.64
N GLN A 100 10.95 12.50 1.46
CA GLN A 100 10.72 13.95 1.29
C GLN A 100 9.27 14.35 1.65
N LEU A 101 8.88 14.16 2.92
CA LEU A 101 7.50 14.36 3.40
C LEU A 101 6.90 15.73 3.09
N PHE A 102 7.75 16.77 3.02
CA PHE A 102 7.32 18.16 2.82
C PHE A 102 7.61 18.71 1.43
N TRP A 103 7.93 17.85 0.46
CA TRP A 103 8.06 18.28 -0.94
C TRP A 103 6.72 18.90 -1.42
N PRO A 104 6.70 20.00 -2.18
CA PRO A 104 7.83 20.68 -2.82
C PRO A 104 8.48 21.78 -1.96
N PHE A 105 7.95 22.08 -0.77
CA PHE A 105 8.46 23.17 0.06
C PHE A 105 9.82 22.88 0.68
N SER A 106 10.12 21.59 0.92
CA SER A 106 11.43 21.14 1.36
C SER A 106 11.80 19.82 0.70
N LYS A 107 13.07 19.69 0.32
CA LYS A 107 13.68 18.41 -0.13
C LYS A 107 14.38 17.67 1.00
N ALA A 108 14.29 18.18 2.23
CA ALA A 108 14.85 17.49 3.39
C ALA A 108 14.18 16.12 3.56
N GLU A 109 15.00 15.13 3.85
CA GLU A 109 14.54 13.77 4.11
C GLU A 109 14.18 13.62 5.59
N PHE A 110 13.03 13.01 5.85
CA PHE A 110 12.51 12.74 7.17
C PHE A 110 12.34 11.24 7.36
N GLY A 111 12.51 10.78 8.59
CA GLY A 111 12.39 9.37 8.95
C GLY A 111 12.76 9.17 10.42
N ALA A 112 12.50 7.97 10.94
CA ALA A 112 12.81 7.59 12.30
C ALA A 112 14.32 7.74 12.61
N THR A 113 15.16 7.49 11.61
CA THR A 113 16.62 7.65 11.75
C THR A 113 17.03 9.10 12.02
N GLN A 114 16.38 10.07 11.38
CA GLN A 114 16.64 11.50 11.54
C GLN A 114 16.22 12.02 12.93
N ILE A 115 15.37 11.28 13.66
CA ILE A 115 14.95 11.60 15.02
C ILE A 115 15.59 10.66 16.08
N GLY A 116 16.64 9.92 15.71
CA GLY A 116 17.49 9.17 16.64
C GLY A 116 17.22 7.66 16.76
N PHE A 117 16.32 7.09 15.95
CA PHE A 117 16.14 5.63 15.89
C PHE A 117 17.20 4.96 15.01
N PRO A 118 17.54 3.68 15.24
CA PRO A 118 18.40 2.95 14.32
C PRO A 118 17.75 2.83 12.93
N LEU A 119 18.56 2.87 11.88
CA LEU A 119 18.09 2.59 10.52
C LEU A 119 17.69 1.11 10.42
N ILE A 120 16.41 0.86 10.18
CA ILE A 120 15.89 -0.46 9.86
C ILE A 120 15.86 -0.57 8.33
N LYS A 121 16.74 -1.41 7.78
CA LYS A 121 16.77 -1.69 6.35
C LYS A 121 15.54 -2.51 5.94
N ILE A 122 15.22 -2.48 4.65
CA ILE A 122 14.06 -3.20 4.11
C ILE A 122 14.21 -4.72 4.31
N ASP A 123 15.42 -5.26 4.21
CA ASP A 123 15.74 -6.68 4.42
C ASP A 123 16.05 -7.05 5.88
N ASP A 124 15.96 -6.08 6.81
CA ASP A 124 16.23 -6.31 8.23
C ASP A 124 15.21 -7.30 8.82
N PRO A 125 15.64 -8.27 9.67
CA PRO A 125 14.74 -9.21 10.32
C PRO A 125 13.60 -8.54 11.11
N ILE A 126 13.83 -7.35 11.69
CA ILE A 126 12.79 -6.58 12.37
C ILE A 126 11.69 -6.17 11.39
N ASN A 127 12.06 -5.69 10.20
CA ASN A 127 11.10 -5.36 9.16
C ASN A 127 10.34 -6.61 8.69
N VAL A 128 11.03 -7.72 8.46
CA VAL A 128 10.40 -8.99 8.05
C VAL A 128 9.36 -9.46 9.09
N VAL A 129 9.70 -9.44 10.38
CA VAL A 129 8.77 -9.80 11.45
C VAL A 129 7.59 -8.83 11.51
N LEU A 130 7.84 -7.52 11.39
CA LEU A 130 6.79 -6.51 11.37
C LEU A 130 5.80 -6.74 10.22
N GLU A 131 6.29 -7.05 9.02
CA GLU A 131 5.46 -7.35 7.86
C GLU A 131 4.62 -8.61 8.04
N ILE A 132 5.19 -9.66 8.63
CA ILE A 132 4.43 -10.88 8.97
C ILE A 132 3.33 -10.57 9.98
N VAL A 133 3.63 -9.80 11.03
CA VAL A 133 2.65 -9.41 12.05
C VAL A 133 1.52 -8.60 11.42
N LEU A 134 1.85 -7.60 10.60
CA LEU A 134 0.86 -6.79 9.89
C LEU A 134 0.00 -7.63 8.96
N PHE A 135 0.60 -8.55 8.21
CA PHE A 135 -0.10 -9.49 7.34
C PHE A 135 -1.09 -10.36 8.14
N VAL A 136 -0.65 -10.97 9.24
CA VAL A 136 -1.51 -11.80 10.09
C VAL A 136 -2.66 -10.99 10.68
N LEU A 137 -2.40 -9.78 11.17
CA LEU A 137 -3.43 -8.89 11.71
C LEU A 137 -4.44 -8.48 10.62
N ALA A 138 -3.96 -8.13 9.44
CA ALA A 138 -4.80 -7.80 8.29
C ALA A 138 -5.69 -9.00 7.93
N LEU A 139 -5.11 -10.20 7.86
CA LEU A 139 -5.82 -11.43 7.53
C LEU A 139 -6.92 -11.75 8.55
N ILE A 140 -6.60 -11.72 9.85
CA ILE A 140 -7.58 -11.90 10.93
C ILE A 140 -8.72 -10.89 10.80
N MET A 141 -8.39 -9.62 10.55
CA MET A 141 -9.40 -8.58 10.40
C MET A 141 -10.26 -8.81 9.15
N MET A 142 -9.67 -9.17 7.99
CA MET A 142 -10.42 -9.47 6.76
C MET A 142 -11.34 -10.68 6.92
N PHE A 143 -10.93 -11.71 7.66
CA PHE A 143 -11.80 -12.85 7.98
C PHE A 143 -12.97 -12.43 8.87
N LYS A 144 -12.70 -11.72 9.97
CA LYS A 144 -13.74 -11.26 10.90
C LYS A 144 -14.75 -10.31 10.25
N SER A 145 -14.31 -9.46 9.33
CA SER A 145 -15.17 -8.53 8.61
C SER A 145 -15.81 -9.13 7.36
N LYS A 146 -15.50 -10.38 7.01
CA LYS A 146 -15.88 -11.04 5.75
C LYS A 146 -15.44 -10.28 4.50
N ASP A 147 -14.40 -9.44 4.64
CA ASP A 147 -13.91 -8.62 3.55
C ASP A 147 -13.21 -9.46 2.47
N LEU A 148 -12.62 -10.60 2.81
CA LEU A 148 -12.09 -11.55 1.81
C LEU A 148 -13.15 -11.98 0.79
N MET A 149 -14.39 -12.19 1.24
CA MET A 149 -15.47 -12.63 0.35
C MET A 149 -15.82 -11.58 -0.71
N LYS A 150 -15.56 -10.30 -0.43
CA LYS A 150 -15.83 -9.20 -1.36
C LYS A 150 -14.92 -9.23 -2.58
N PHE A 151 -13.74 -9.85 -2.50
CA PHE A 151 -12.87 -10.03 -3.66
C PHE A 151 -13.48 -10.99 -4.70
N PHE A 152 -14.38 -11.88 -4.29
CA PHE A 152 -14.90 -12.93 -5.16
C PHE A 152 -16.33 -12.66 -5.67
N ASN A 153 -16.85 -11.45 -5.48
CA ASN A 153 -18.21 -11.07 -5.93
C ASN A 153 -18.28 -10.57 -7.40
N GLY A 154 -17.14 -10.46 -8.08
CA GLY A 154 -17.06 -9.93 -9.45
C GLY A 154 -17.46 -8.45 -9.57
N ALA A 155 -17.18 -7.62 -8.56
CA ALA A 155 -17.40 -6.17 -8.64
C ALA A 155 -16.34 -5.51 -9.54
N LEU A 156 -16.75 -4.55 -10.38
CA LEU A 156 -15.85 -3.85 -11.31
C LEU A 156 -14.62 -3.23 -10.63
N SER A 157 -14.76 -2.75 -9.39
CA SER A 157 -13.62 -2.20 -8.64
C SER A 157 -12.51 -3.20 -8.35
N ASN A 158 -12.78 -4.50 -8.42
CA ASN A 158 -11.76 -5.52 -8.26
C ASN A 158 -10.72 -5.49 -9.41
N LEU A 159 -11.05 -4.89 -10.56
CA LEU A 159 -10.07 -4.67 -11.63
C LEU A 159 -8.94 -3.74 -11.21
N LEU A 160 -9.15 -2.88 -10.20
CA LEU A 160 -8.08 -2.04 -9.64
C LEU A 160 -6.94 -2.89 -9.05
N LEU A 161 -7.22 -4.14 -8.64
CA LEU A 161 -6.22 -5.05 -8.07
C LEU A 161 -5.15 -5.49 -9.08
N ILE A 162 -5.31 -5.20 -10.38
CA ILE A 162 -4.24 -5.40 -11.37
C ILE A 162 -2.96 -4.67 -10.93
N ILE A 163 -3.08 -3.49 -10.30
CA ILE A 163 -1.93 -2.74 -9.79
C ILE A 163 -1.21 -3.55 -8.68
N PRO A 164 -1.87 -3.92 -7.56
CA PRO A 164 -1.30 -4.82 -6.55
C PRO A 164 -0.78 -6.17 -7.08
N VAL A 165 -1.38 -6.74 -8.12
CA VAL A 165 -0.87 -7.97 -8.75
C VAL A 165 0.54 -7.70 -9.28
N LEU A 166 0.75 -6.63 -10.04
CA LEU A 166 2.05 -6.31 -10.61
C LEU A 166 3.09 -6.00 -9.52
N THR A 167 2.72 -5.23 -8.51
CA THR A 167 3.65 -4.84 -7.43
C THR A 167 4.07 -5.99 -6.53
N VAL A 168 3.23 -7.02 -6.37
CA VAL A 168 3.57 -8.23 -5.60
C VAL A 168 4.30 -9.24 -6.48
N PHE A 169 3.90 -9.37 -7.75
CA PHE A 169 4.48 -10.32 -8.70
C PHE A 169 5.95 -10.03 -9.02
N LEU A 170 6.25 -8.78 -9.40
CA LEU A 170 7.60 -8.41 -9.86
C LEU A 170 8.70 -8.77 -8.84
N PRO A 171 8.65 -8.31 -7.57
CA PRO A 171 9.73 -8.60 -6.62
C PRO A 171 9.79 -10.08 -6.25
N THR A 172 8.64 -10.77 -6.23
CA THR A 172 8.58 -12.20 -5.87
C THR A 172 9.21 -13.11 -6.92
N PHE A 173 8.95 -12.85 -8.21
CA PHE A 173 9.35 -13.76 -9.29
C PHE A 173 10.54 -13.28 -10.12
N THR A 174 10.82 -11.97 -10.11
CA THR A 174 11.89 -11.38 -10.92
C THR A 174 12.97 -10.71 -10.08
N SER A 175 12.81 -10.66 -8.75
CA SER A 175 13.68 -9.92 -7.83
C SER A 175 13.78 -8.42 -8.13
N TYR A 176 12.82 -7.89 -8.89
CA TYR A 176 12.74 -6.48 -9.25
C TYR A 176 11.64 -5.78 -8.45
N PRO A 177 11.90 -4.61 -7.83
CA PRO A 177 13.19 -3.92 -7.76
C PRO A 177 14.15 -4.53 -6.73
N LEU A 178 13.65 -5.39 -5.84
CA LEU A 178 14.38 -5.92 -4.69
C LEU A 178 14.11 -7.42 -4.51
N VAL A 179 15.08 -8.12 -3.91
CA VAL A 179 14.95 -9.52 -3.53
C VAL A 179 14.06 -9.63 -2.29
N VAL A 180 12.98 -10.42 -2.38
CA VAL A 180 12.06 -10.65 -1.26
C VAL A 180 12.65 -11.70 -0.30
N PRO A 181 12.71 -11.43 1.02
CA PRO A 181 13.09 -12.41 2.03
C PRO A 181 12.21 -13.66 1.96
N THR A 182 12.81 -14.84 2.11
CA THR A 182 12.12 -16.13 1.96
C THR A 182 10.86 -16.26 2.81
N LEU A 183 10.88 -15.72 4.03
CA LEU A 183 9.73 -15.75 4.95
C LEU A 183 8.53 -14.92 4.44
N LEU A 184 8.77 -13.88 3.64
CA LEU A 184 7.71 -13.04 3.08
C LEU A 184 7.11 -13.61 1.79
N ILE A 185 7.71 -14.65 1.19
CA ILE A 185 7.18 -15.29 -0.03
C ILE A 185 5.76 -15.81 0.20
N ILE A 186 5.47 -16.44 1.35
CA ILE A 186 4.14 -16.99 1.65
C ILE A 186 3.07 -15.86 1.67
N PRO A 187 3.23 -14.76 2.44
CA PRO A 187 2.34 -13.61 2.35
C PRO A 187 2.18 -13.02 0.94
N HIS A 188 3.26 -12.93 0.15
CA HIS A 188 3.21 -12.43 -1.22
C HIS A 188 2.35 -13.34 -2.10
N LEU A 189 2.57 -14.65 -2.07
CA LEU A 189 1.79 -15.62 -2.83
C LEU A 189 0.31 -15.61 -2.42
N PHE A 190 0.01 -15.46 -1.12
CA PHE A 190 -1.36 -15.36 -0.65
C PHE A 190 -2.08 -14.17 -1.30
N PHE A 191 -1.53 -12.96 -1.20
CA PHE A 191 -2.16 -11.78 -1.79
C PHE A 191 -2.23 -11.88 -3.31
N LEU A 192 -1.17 -12.38 -3.95
CA LEU A 192 -1.14 -12.55 -5.40
C LEU A 192 -2.27 -13.45 -5.90
N ILE A 193 -2.47 -14.62 -5.25
CA ILE A 193 -3.56 -15.55 -5.60
C ILE A 193 -4.91 -14.87 -5.42
N VAL A 194 -5.14 -14.22 -4.27
CA VAL A 194 -6.42 -13.54 -3.99
C VAL A 194 -6.71 -12.46 -5.04
N PHE A 195 -5.73 -11.63 -5.36
CA PHE A 195 -5.89 -10.53 -6.32
C PHE A 195 -6.10 -11.03 -7.74
N ILE A 196 -5.31 -12.00 -8.20
CA ILE A 196 -5.48 -12.61 -9.54
C ILE A 196 -6.87 -13.22 -9.67
N LEU A 197 -7.30 -14.05 -8.71
CA LEU A 197 -8.63 -14.66 -8.75
C LEU A 197 -9.73 -13.60 -8.75
N SER A 198 -9.59 -12.54 -7.95
CA SER A 198 -10.53 -11.43 -7.90
C SER A 198 -10.69 -10.73 -9.26
N VAL A 199 -9.57 -10.46 -9.94
CA VAL A 199 -9.55 -9.86 -11.28
C VAL A 199 -10.17 -10.82 -12.30
N LEU A 200 -9.77 -12.09 -12.32
CA LEU A 200 -10.25 -13.08 -13.28
C LEU A 200 -11.77 -13.32 -13.17
N ILE A 201 -12.31 -13.40 -11.95
CA ILE A 201 -13.77 -13.54 -11.74
C ILE A 201 -14.50 -12.32 -12.29
N THR A 202 -13.94 -11.13 -12.08
CA THR A 202 -14.54 -9.88 -12.55
C THR A 202 -14.51 -9.80 -14.08
N LEU A 203 -13.38 -10.15 -14.71
CA LEU A 203 -13.27 -10.21 -16.16
C LEU A 203 -14.22 -11.24 -16.77
N LYS A 204 -14.33 -12.42 -16.17
CA LYS A 204 -15.27 -13.46 -16.62
C LYS A 204 -16.70 -12.94 -16.65
N LYS A 205 -17.14 -12.24 -15.60
CA LYS A 205 -18.50 -11.67 -15.49
C LYS A 205 -18.79 -10.54 -16.50
N ILE A 206 -17.76 -9.85 -16.97
CA ILE A 206 -17.90 -8.80 -18.00
C ILE A 206 -17.99 -9.42 -19.39
N LEU A 207 -17.24 -10.50 -19.64
CA LEU A 207 -17.09 -11.11 -20.96
C LEU A 207 -18.14 -12.19 -21.29
N PHE A 208 -18.74 -12.81 -20.28
CA PHE A 208 -19.73 -13.89 -20.39
C PHE A 208 -20.94 -13.61 -19.48
#